data_AF-A0A970KME4-F1
#
_entry.id   AF-A0A970KME4-F1
#
_cell.length_a   1.000
_cell.length_b   1.000
_cell.length_c   1.000
_cell.angle_alpha   90.00
_cell.angle_beta   90.00
_cell.angle_gamma   90.00
#
_symmetry.space_group_name_H-M   'P 1'
#
loop_
_entity.id
_entity.type
_entity.pdbx_description
1 polymer ?
#
loop_
_entity_poly.entity_id
_entity_poly.type
_entity_poly.pdbx_seq_one_letter_code
_entity_poly.pdbx_strand_id
1 'polypeptide(L)'
;MAKSLASLSALPVRYYVKGEFKGLYHHAKFEPDLAILEEPCIFAESKSVSYYMDENLLYYGLFRSKEDDVSLVIGPVAPMQIDAKTIALILRKIGEPLSRADELAAYFSTIPSYPLRNFLQILCTVNYFLNNEKTDVEDLIIGDEILEHMEIPEKDINITESVIHNTMELEEEMLSYVEYGRTNDMKRFFQRPVSGRPGKMAPDAIRQKKNLIVCTATLVTRAAIRGGLDPKLPSTSVTCTYKKRNF
;
A
#
# COMPACT_ATOMS: atom_id res chain seq x y z
N MET A 1 -12.32 21.22 -9.48
CA MET A 1 -11.86 20.21 -8.49
C MET A 1 -10.56 19.54 -8.88
N ALA A 2 -10.46 18.89 -10.06
CA ALA A 2 -9.26 18.16 -10.49
C ALA A 2 -7.95 18.98 -10.41
N LYS A 3 -7.96 20.24 -10.88
CA LYS A 3 -6.80 21.14 -10.78
C LYS A 3 -6.37 21.41 -9.32
N SER A 4 -7.34 21.66 -8.43
CA SER A 4 -7.07 21.86 -7.00
C SER A 4 -6.50 20.61 -6.34
N LEU A 5 -7.02 19.43 -6.71
CA LEU A 5 -6.52 18.16 -6.21
C LEU A 5 -5.08 17.92 -6.67
N ALA A 6 -4.77 18.14 -7.96
CA ALA A 6 -3.40 18.04 -8.49
C ALA A 6 -2.44 19.02 -7.79
N SER A 7 -2.88 20.25 -7.54
CA SER A 7 -2.06 21.24 -6.81
C SER A 7 -1.85 20.90 -5.33
N LEU A 8 -2.84 20.29 -4.67
CA LEU A 8 -2.74 19.92 -3.27
C LEU A 8 -1.92 18.64 -3.06
N SER A 9 -2.13 17.63 -3.90
CA SER A 9 -1.45 16.34 -3.80
C SER A 9 -0.06 16.34 -4.44
N ALA A 10 0.23 17.32 -5.31
CA ALA A 10 1.38 17.31 -6.22
C ALA A 10 1.43 16.06 -7.12
N LEU A 11 0.29 15.36 -7.27
CA LEU A 11 0.17 14.18 -8.10
C LEU A 11 -0.49 14.52 -9.45
N PRO A 12 -0.19 13.77 -10.51
CA PRO A 12 -0.95 13.86 -11.75
C PRO A 12 -2.40 13.45 -11.48
N VAL A 13 -3.35 14.23 -12.02
CA VAL A 13 -4.78 13.95 -11.92
C VAL A 13 -5.41 14.02 -13.30
N ARG A 14 -5.97 12.90 -13.77
CA ARG A 14 -6.81 12.83 -14.96
C ARG A 14 -8.26 13.05 -14.56
N TYR A 15 -8.99 13.80 -15.38
CA TYR A 15 -10.42 14.03 -15.17
C TYR A 15 -11.24 13.56 -16.36
N TYR A 16 -12.34 12.91 -16.04
CA TYR A 16 -13.27 12.31 -16.98
C TYR A 16 -14.68 12.82 -16.70
N VAL A 17 -15.45 13.02 -17.76
CA VAL A 17 -16.85 13.43 -17.69
C VAL A 17 -17.64 12.50 -18.59
N LYS A 18 -18.62 11.79 -18.05
CA LYS A 18 -19.40 10.76 -18.76
C LYS A 18 -18.54 9.65 -19.40
N GLY A 19 -17.47 9.26 -18.70
CA GLY A 19 -16.49 8.28 -19.19
C GLY A 19 -15.51 8.79 -20.24
N GLU A 20 -15.63 10.03 -20.72
CA GLU A 20 -14.69 10.60 -21.68
C GLU A 20 -13.56 11.35 -20.97
N PHE A 21 -12.32 11.10 -21.39
CA PHE A 21 -11.15 11.87 -20.94
C PHE A 21 -11.29 13.33 -21.37
N LYS A 22 -11.13 14.24 -20.41
CA LYS A 22 -11.24 15.69 -20.66
C LYS A 22 -9.93 16.42 -20.39
N GLY A 23 -8.99 15.83 -19.63
CA GLY A 23 -7.64 16.37 -19.51
C GLY A 23 -6.86 15.85 -18.30
N LEU A 24 -5.58 16.21 -18.30
CA LEU A 24 -4.58 15.82 -17.33
C LEU A 24 -4.01 17.09 -16.67
N TYR A 25 -3.95 17.09 -15.34
CA TYR A 25 -3.32 18.15 -14.56
C TYR A 25 -2.13 17.59 -13.80
N HIS A 26 -0.93 18.07 -14.10
CA HIS A 26 0.29 17.74 -13.37
C HIS A 26 1.29 18.90 -13.44
N HIS A 27 2.26 18.91 -12.54
CA HIS A 27 3.29 19.95 -12.45
C HIS A 27 4.60 19.60 -13.18
N ALA A 28 4.69 18.39 -13.72
CA ALA A 28 5.90 17.89 -14.36
C ALA A 28 5.95 18.20 -15.86
N LYS A 29 7.14 18.17 -16.45
CA LYS A 29 7.36 18.48 -17.88
C LYS A 29 7.41 17.25 -18.79
N PHE A 30 7.33 16.06 -18.22
CA PHE A 30 7.38 14.83 -19.00
C PHE A 30 6.01 14.58 -19.62
N GLU A 31 5.99 14.58 -20.95
CA GLU A 31 4.82 14.28 -21.79
C GLU A 31 5.12 12.96 -22.49
N PRO A 32 4.68 11.85 -21.87
CA PRO A 32 3.40 11.18 -22.13
C PRO A 32 2.63 10.79 -20.85
N ASP A 33 1.34 10.50 -21.01
CA ASP A 33 0.47 10.08 -19.89
C ASP A 33 0.65 8.60 -19.56
N LEU A 34 1.26 8.30 -18.42
CA LEU A 34 1.53 6.92 -17.98
C LEU A 34 0.26 6.13 -17.66
N ALA A 35 -0.81 6.80 -17.25
CA ALA A 35 -2.05 6.13 -16.85
C ALA A 35 -2.94 5.72 -18.03
N ILE A 36 -2.63 6.16 -19.26
CA ILE A 36 -3.44 5.82 -20.44
C ILE A 36 -3.39 4.34 -20.79
N LEU A 37 -2.24 3.69 -20.57
CA LEU A 37 -2.07 2.27 -20.87
C LEU A 37 -2.81 1.38 -19.87
N GLU A 38 -2.97 1.87 -18.64
CA GLU A 38 -3.58 1.16 -17.53
C GLU A 38 -5.07 1.50 -17.37
N GLU A 39 -5.61 2.39 -18.19
CA GLU A 39 -6.98 2.89 -18.08
C GLU A 39 -8.03 1.76 -18.00
N PRO A 40 -8.00 0.71 -18.84
CA PRO A 40 -8.96 -0.40 -18.73
C PRO A 40 -8.91 -1.12 -17.38
N CYS A 41 -7.71 -1.28 -16.81
CA CYS A 41 -7.51 -1.94 -15.53
C CYS A 41 -7.93 -1.05 -14.36
N ILE A 42 -7.60 0.25 -14.43
CA ILE A 42 -7.99 1.25 -13.41
C ILE A 42 -9.51 1.32 -13.27
N PHE A 43 -10.24 1.30 -14.39
CA PHE A 43 -11.69 1.41 -14.41
C PHE A 43 -12.44 0.07 -14.22
N ALA A 44 -11.72 -1.05 -14.02
CA ALA A 44 -12.33 -2.38 -13.92
C ALA A 44 -13.28 -2.53 -12.72
N GLU A 45 -12.93 -1.96 -11.56
CA GLU A 45 -13.83 -1.93 -10.40
C GLU A 45 -14.93 -0.89 -10.57
N SER A 46 -16.17 -1.18 -10.15
CA SER A 46 -17.31 -0.25 -10.19
C SER A 46 -17.52 0.58 -8.92
N LYS A 47 -16.62 0.48 -7.94
CA LYS A 47 -16.74 1.19 -6.65
C LYS A 47 -16.59 2.72 -6.80
N SER A 48 -17.09 3.45 -5.81
CA SER A 48 -16.92 4.92 -5.72
C SER A 48 -15.46 5.32 -5.55
N VAL A 49 -14.68 4.51 -4.83
CA VAL A 49 -13.24 4.63 -4.71
C VAL A 49 -12.60 3.25 -4.88
N SER A 50 -11.53 3.20 -5.66
CA SER A 50 -10.71 2.00 -5.85
C SER A 50 -9.27 2.41 -6.12
N TYR A 51 -8.37 1.43 -6.11
CA TYR A 51 -7.01 1.62 -6.59
C TYR A 51 -6.61 0.48 -7.51
N TYR A 52 -5.57 0.71 -8.29
CA TYR A 52 -4.93 -0.29 -9.13
C TYR A 52 -3.43 -0.15 -8.98
N MET A 53 -2.73 -1.28 -8.97
CA MET A 53 -1.28 -1.35 -8.92
C MET A 53 -0.79 -2.10 -10.15
N ASP A 54 0.11 -1.49 -10.91
CA ASP A 54 0.72 -2.14 -12.07
C ASP A 54 1.90 -3.05 -11.68
N GLU A 55 2.45 -3.75 -12.67
CA GLU A 55 3.62 -4.62 -12.53
C GLU A 55 4.90 -3.90 -12.05
N ASN A 56 4.97 -2.58 -12.22
CA ASN A 56 6.08 -1.73 -11.78
C ASN A 56 5.85 -1.14 -10.38
N LEU A 57 4.82 -1.61 -9.67
CA LEU A 57 4.38 -1.14 -8.35
C LEU A 57 3.94 0.34 -8.36
N LEU A 58 3.50 0.85 -9.50
CA LEU A 58 2.90 2.18 -9.59
C LEU A 58 1.44 2.11 -9.19
N TYR A 59 1.06 2.97 -8.25
CA TYR A 59 -0.31 3.08 -7.76
C TYR A 59 -1.09 4.12 -8.54
N TYR A 60 -2.32 3.75 -8.87
CA TYR A 60 -3.33 4.62 -9.46
C TYR A 60 -4.57 4.56 -8.58
N GLY A 61 -5.10 5.70 -8.21
CA GLY A 61 -6.34 5.80 -7.45
C GLY A 61 -7.47 6.29 -8.35
N LEU A 62 -8.65 5.72 -8.22
CA LEU A 62 -9.85 6.11 -8.94
C LEU A 62 -10.90 6.62 -7.96
N PHE A 63 -11.49 7.76 -8.29
CA PHE A 63 -12.66 8.32 -7.62
C PHE A 63 -13.78 8.51 -8.63
N ARG A 64 -14.98 8.09 -8.27
CA ARG A 64 -16.21 8.37 -9.01
C ARG A 64 -17.12 9.21 -8.14
N SER A 65 -17.53 10.37 -8.63
CA SER A 65 -18.57 11.16 -7.98
C SER A 65 -19.91 10.44 -8.12
N LYS A 66 -20.70 10.40 -7.05
CA LYS A 66 -22.07 9.85 -7.09
C LYS A 66 -23.09 10.86 -7.61
N GLU A 67 -22.81 12.15 -7.45
CA GLU A 67 -23.74 13.23 -7.80
C GLU A 67 -23.52 13.71 -9.23
N ASP A 68 -22.26 13.78 -9.65
CA ASP A 68 -21.85 14.20 -10.97
C ASP A 68 -21.30 12.99 -11.73
N ASP A 69 -21.60 12.86 -13.02
CA ASP A 69 -21.04 11.81 -13.89
C ASP A 69 -19.57 12.11 -14.23
N VAL A 70 -18.75 12.19 -13.18
CA VAL A 70 -17.36 12.66 -13.16
C VAL A 70 -16.50 11.62 -12.47
N SER A 71 -15.41 11.25 -13.12
CA SER A 71 -14.39 10.36 -12.55
C SER A 71 -13.03 11.05 -12.54
N LEU A 72 -12.24 10.79 -11.49
CA LEU A 72 -10.91 11.32 -11.31
C LEU A 72 -9.94 10.16 -11.11
N VAL A 73 -8.83 10.16 -11.84
CA VAL A 73 -7.73 9.22 -11.63
C VAL A 73 -6.53 10.00 -11.10
N ILE A 74 -5.97 9.57 -9.98
CA ILE A 74 -4.78 10.16 -9.34
C ILE A 74 -3.59 9.22 -9.44
N GLY A 75 -2.41 9.77 -9.74
CA GLY A 75 -1.18 9.01 -9.93
C GLY A 75 -0.64 9.13 -11.36
N PRO A 76 0.46 8.43 -11.68
CA PRO A 76 1.07 7.36 -10.89
C PRO A 76 1.79 7.85 -9.63
N VAL A 77 1.80 6.98 -8.61
CA VAL A 77 2.59 7.13 -7.38
C VAL A 77 3.45 5.91 -7.19
N ALA A 78 4.73 6.09 -6.88
CA ALA A 78 5.61 4.99 -6.50
C ALA A 78 5.73 4.89 -4.97
N PRO A 79 5.88 3.68 -4.41
CA PRO A 79 6.12 3.49 -2.98
C PRO A 79 7.48 4.03 -2.51
N MET A 80 8.41 4.18 -3.44
CA MET A 80 9.77 4.64 -3.22
C MET A 80 10.32 5.26 -4.51
N GLN A 81 11.54 5.81 -4.44
CA GLN A 81 12.22 6.31 -5.64
C GLN A 81 12.40 5.17 -6.66
N ILE A 82 12.12 5.47 -7.92
CA ILE A 82 12.19 4.50 -9.01
C ILE A 82 13.64 4.33 -9.45
N ASP A 83 14.09 3.09 -9.59
CA ASP A 83 15.44 2.77 -10.04
C ASP A 83 15.58 2.82 -11.56
N ALA A 84 16.81 2.86 -12.05
CA ALA A 84 17.11 2.94 -13.48
C ALA A 84 16.53 1.75 -14.29
N LYS A 85 16.43 0.57 -13.66
CA LYS A 85 15.86 -0.63 -14.29
C LYS A 85 14.35 -0.45 -14.52
N THR A 86 13.62 0.00 -13.51
CA THR A 86 12.17 0.23 -13.62
C THR A 86 11.87 1.38 -14.58
N ILE A 87 12.69 2.44 -14.60
CA ILE A 87 12.60 3.50 -15.62
C ILE A 87 12.71 2.92 -17.03
N ALA A 88 13.69 2.05 -17.29
CA ALA A 88 13.86 1.42 -18.58
C ALA A 88 12.67 0.50 -18.96
N LEU A 89 12.08 -0.20 -17.98
CA LEU A 89 10.88 -1.01 -18.19
C LEU A 89 9.66 -0.15 -18.54
N ILE A 90 9.44 0.94 -17.81
CA ILE A 90 8.36 1.88 -18.06
C ILE A 90 8.50 2.49 -19.46
N LEU A 91 9.69 3.01 -19.83
CA LEU A 91 9.95 3.58 -21.16
C LEU A 91 9.66 2.57 -22.27
N ARG A 92 10.11 1.33 -22.11
CA ARG A 92 9.85 0.27 -23.08
C ARG A 92 8.36 -0.03 -23.20
N LYS A 93 7.63 -0.04 -22.08
CA LYS A 93 6.18 -0.27 -22.04
C LYS A 93 5.39 0.83 -22.76
N ILE A 94 5.81 2.09 -22.61
CA ILE A 94 5.20 3.23 -23.30
C ILE A 94 5.71 3.44 -24.73
N GLY A 95 6.66 2.63 -25.20
CA GLY A 95 7.23 2.73 -26.56
C GLY A 95 8.20 3.90 -26.77
N GLU A 96 8.75 4.46 -25.69
CA GLU A 96 9.69 5.58 -25.72
C GLU A 96 11.16 5.11 -25.69
N PRO A 97 12.09 5.85 -26.31
CA PRO A 97 13.50 5.48 -26.33
C PRO A 97 14.16 5.69 -24.96
N LEU A 98 15.17 4.86 -24.65
CA LEU A 98 15.97 4.96 -23.42
C LEU A 98 16.71 6.30 -23.26
N SER A 99 16.86 7.08 -24.34
CA SER A 99 17.42 8.44 -24.28
C SER A 99 16.60 9.40 -23.41
N ARG A 100 15.32 9.09 -23.13
CA ARG A 100 14.45 9.88 -22.25
C ARG A 100 14.46 9.41 -20.79
N ALA A 101 15.37 8.50 -20.41
CA ALA A 101 15.47 7.98 -19.05
C ALA A 101 15.64 9.08 -18.00
N ASP A 102 16.48 10.08 -18.28
CA ASP A 102 16.71 11.18 -17.35
C ASP A 102 15.47 12.09 -17.21
N GLU A 103 14.69 12.25 -18.27
CA GLU A 103 13.42 13.00 -18.22
C GLU A 103 12.39 12.28 -17.34
N LEU A 104 12.28 10.95 -17.47
CA LEU A 104 11.37 10.14 -16.66
C LEU A 104 11.84 10.06 -15.20
N ALA A 105 13.15 9.95 -14.96
CA ALA A 105 13.73 10.02 -13.62
C ALA A 105 13.40 11.36 -12.94
N ALA A 106 13.57 12.46 -13.67
CA ALA A 106 13.23 13.80 -13.20
C ALA A 106 11.73 13.94 -12.92
N TYR A 107 10.87 13.37 -13.77
CA TYR A 107 9.42 13.31 -13.54
C TYR A 107 9.08 12.66 -12.20
N PHE A 108 9.55 11.44 -11.95
CA PHE A 108 9.27 10.76 -10.68
C PHE A 108 9.94 11.42 -9.47
N SER A 109 11.01 12.18 -9.68
CA SER A 109 11.63 12.98 -8.62
C SER A 109 10.79 14.17 -8.19
N THR A 110 9.88 14.67 -9.05
CA THR A 110 8.92 15.74 -8.69
C THR A 110 7.70 15.22 -7.96
N ILE A 111 7.40 13.92 -8.09
CA ILE A 111 6.23 13.28 -7.50
C ILE A 111 6.62 12.73 -6.11
N PRO A 112 5.85 13.04 -5.04
CA PRO A 112 6.09 12.44 -3.74
C PRO A 112 5.87 10.92 -3.79
N SER A 113 6.75 10.17 -3.11
CA SER A 113 6.57 8.73 -2.93
C SER A 113 5.80 8.44 -1.65
N TYR A 114 4.86 7.49 -1.73
CA TYR A 114 4.00 7.11 -0.61
C TYR A 114 3.96 5.59 -0.46
N PRO A 115 4.26 5.02 0.72
CA PRO A 115 3.91 3.63 0.98
C PRO A 115 2.43 3.38 0.71
N LEU A 116 2.08 2.19 0.20
CA LEU A 116 0.70 1.86 -0.22
C LEU A 116 -0.35 2.29 0.81
N ARG A 117 -0.15 1.97 2.10
CA ARG A 117 -1.10 2.33 3.16
C ARG A 117 -1.38 3.84 3.24
N ASN A 118 -0.35 4.68 3.08
CA ASN A 118 -0.52 6.14 3.10
C ASN A 118 -1.28 6.61 1.87
N PHE A 119 -0.99 6.02 0.70
CA PHE A 119 -1.74 6.30 -0.52
C PHE A 119 -3.22 5.95 -0.36
N LEU A 120 -3.54 4.76 0.15
CA LEU A 120 -4.91 4.34 0.43
C LEU A 120 -5.62 5.26 1.44
N GLN A 121 -4.94 5.72 2.48
CA GLN A 121 -5.49 6.71 3.42
C GLN A 121 -5.85 8.03 2.73
N ILE A 122 -5.02 8.49 1.79
CA ILE A 122 -5.33 9.67 0.97
C ILE A 122 -6.59 9.40 0.13
N LEU A 123 -6.70 8.23 -0.50
CA LEU A 123 -7.91 7.87 -1.27
C LEU A 123 -9.16 7.87 -0.39
N CYS A 124 -9.14 7.20 0.76
CA CYS A 124 -10.26 7.20 1.71
C CYS A 124 -10.67 8.62 2.11
N THR A 125 -9.68 9.47 2.40
CA THR A 125 -9.92 10.86 2.82
C THR A 125 -10.55 11.69 1.70
N VAL A 126 -10.02 11.58 0.49
CA VAL A 126 -10.53 12.30 -0.68
C VAL A 126 -11.94 11.81 -1.05
N ASN A 127 -12.19 10.49 -0.97
CA ASN A 127 -13.52 9.91 -1.17
C ASN A 127 -14.53 10.43 -0.16
N TYR A 128 -14.15 10.56 1.11
CA TYR A 128 -15.01 11.14 2.13
C TYR A 128 -15.40 12.59 1.79
N PHE A 129 -14.46 13.42 1.33
CA PHE A 129 -14.77 14.79 0.91
C PHE A 129 -15.63 14.85 -0.37
N LEU A 130 -15.47 13.89 -1.28
CA LEU A 130 -16.19 13.83 -2.55
C LEU A 130 -17.62 13.30 -2.43
N ASN A 131 -17.77 12.19 -1.72
CA ASN A 131 -18.98 11.37 -1.73
C ASN A 131 -19.66 11.30 -0.35
N ASN A 132 -19.09 11.96 0.67
CA ASN A 132 -19.53 11.90 2.07
C ASN A 132 -19.64 10.45 2.59
N GLU A 133 -18.80 9.56 2.06
CA GLU A 133 -18.76 8.13 2.35
C GLU A 133 -17.46 7.80 3.08
N LYS A 134 -17.57 7.21 4.27
CA LYS A 134 -16.42 6.76 5.03
C LYS A 134 -16.05 5.36 4.57
N THR A 135 -14.89 5.22 3.92
CA THR A 135 -14.29 3.96 3.52
C THR A 135 -13.05 3.73 4.35
N ASP A 136 -12.92 2.55 4.98
CA ASP A 136 -11.71 2.20 5.70
C ASP A 136 -10.67 1.58 4.74
N VAL A 137 -9.39 1.72 5.07
CA VAL A 137 -8.29 1.23 4.23
C VAL A 137 -8.37 -0.29 4.06
N GLU A 138 -8.83 -0.98 5.09
CA GLU A 138 -9.01 -2.43 5.09
C GLU A 138 -10.03 -2.87 4.03
N ASP A 139 -11.10 -2.11 3.79
CA ASP A 139 -12.11 -2.45 2.78
C ASP A 139 -11.56 -2.35 1.35
N LEU A 140 -10.59 -1.44 1.13
CA LEU A 140 -9.88 -1.31 -0.14
C LEU A 140 -8.89 -2.46 -0.34
N ILE A 141 -8.19 -2.89 0.72
CA ILE A 141 -7.20 -3.97 0.64
C ILE A 141 -7.89 -5.34 0.49
N ILE A 142 -9.01 -5.58 1.19
CA ILE A 142 -9.72 -6.87 1.19
C ILE A 142 -10.40 -7.16 -0.16
N GLY A 143 -10.71 -6.12 -0.95
CA GLY A 143 -11.26 -6.27 -2.30
C GLY A 143 -10.25 -6.78 -3.34
N ASP A 144 -8.97 -6.77 -2.98
CA ASP A 144 -7.85 -7.10 -3.86
C ASP A 144 -7.16 -8.36 -3.34
N GLU A 145 -7.14 -9.43 -4.14
CA GLU A 145 -6.32 -10.63 -3.94
C GLU A 145 -4.81 -10.32 -4.16
N ILE A 146 -4.27 -9.26 -3.55
CA ILE A 146 -2.95 -8.70 -3.88
C ILE A 146 -1.77 -9.50 -3.29
N LEU A 147 -2.01 -10.61 -2.61
CA LEU A 147 -0.93 -11.34 -1.94
C LEU A 147 -0.24 -12.42 -2.78
N GLU A 148 -0.73 -12.78 -3.97
CA GLU A 148 -0.17 -13.94 -4.68
C GLU A 148 1.00 -13.63 -5.64
N HIS A 149 1.24 -12.38 -6.08
CA HIS A 149 2.19 -12.11 -7.19
C HIS A 149 3.20 -10.97 -6.99
N MET A 150 3.39 -10.44 -5.78
CA MET A 150 4.40 -9.38 -5.57
C MET A 150 5.82 -9.92 -5.31
N GLU A 151 6.63 -10.04 -6.37
CA GLU A 151 8.10 -10.02 -6.25
C GLU A 151 8.56 -8.56 -6.16
N ILE A 152 8.77 -8.06 -4.94
CA ILE A 152 9.21 -6.67 -4.69
C ILE A 152 10.73 -6.56 -4.99
N PRO A 153 11.18 -5.68 -5.91
CA PRO A 153 12.60 -5.53 -6.25
C PRO A 153 13.43 -4.94 -5.09
N GLU A 154 14.67 -5.41 -5.01
CA GLU A 154 15.61 -5.13 -3.93
C GLU A 154 16.31 -3.77 -4.08
N LYS A 155 16.00 -2.78 -3.22
CA LYS A 155 17.04 -1.87 -2.67
C LYS A 155 16.63 -0.97 -1.50
N ASP A 156 17.48 -1.01 -0.48
CA ASP A 156 17.94 0.02 0.47
C ASP A 156 17.02 1.19 0.83
N ILE A 157 16.22 0.97 1.88
CA ILE A 157 15.62 2.06 2.65
C ILE A 157 16.59 2.44 3.78
N ASN A 158 17.41 3.47 3.57
CA ASN A 158 18.20 4.08 4.64
C ASN A 158 17.30 4.91 5.54
N ILE A 159 16.87 4.34 6.67
CA ILE A 159 16.04 5.03 7.67
C ILE A 159 16.93 5.47 8.83
N THR A 160 17.01 6.79 9.02
CA THR A 160 17.77 7.46 10.07
C THR A 160 17.23 7.20 11.49
N GLU A 161 18.16 7.25 12.43
CA GLU A 161 18.27 6.52 13.71
C GLU A 161 17.48 7.05 14.92
N SER A 162 16.49 7.92 14.76
CA SER A 162 15.96 8.68 15.91
C SER A 162 14.46 8.54 16.16
N VAL A 163 13.96 7.33 16.49
CA VAL A 163 12.64 7.20 17.15
C VAL A 163 12.61 5.99 18.11
N ILE A 164 12.57 6.34 19.40
CA ILE A 164 12.14 5.66 20.65
C ILE A 164 11.80 4.15 20.59
N HIS A 165 12.46 3.39 21.48
CA HIS A 165 12.42 1.94 21.70
C HIS A 165 11.13 1.40 22.38
N ASN A 166 9.94 1.59 21.79
CA ASN A 166 8.70 0.98 22.32
C ASN A 166 8.38 -0.40 21.69
N THR A 167 9.37 -1.07 21.10
CA THR A 167 9.16 -2.33 20.35
C THR A 167 8.81 -3.51 21.25
N MET A 168 9.37 -3.56 22.47
CA MET A 168 9.18 -4.70 23.39
C MET A 168 7.77 -4.74 23.99
N GLU A 169 7.25 -3.59 24.43
CA GLU A 169 5.89 -3.49 24.98
C GLU A 169 4.83 -3.89 23.95
N LEU A 170 5.00 -3.46 22.69
CA LEU A 170 4.11 -3.86 21.58
C LEU A 170 4.18 -5.36 21.28
N GLU A 171 5.37 -5.96 21.35
CA GLU A 171 5.56 -7.39 21.15
C GLU A 171 4.85 -8.19 22.25
N GLU A 172 5.05 -7.81 23.52
CA GLU A 172 4.38 -8.45 24.66
C GLU A 172 2.85 -8.31 24.59
N GLU A 173 2.34 -7.12 24.25
CA GLU A 173 0.90 -6.88 24.07
C GLU A 173 0.33 -7.80 22.98
N MET A 174 0.97 -7.84 21.81
CA MET A 174 0.57 -8.70 20.69
C MET A 174 0.58 -10.19 21.08
N LEU A 175 1.65 -10.67 21.72
CA LEU A 175 1.77 -12.08 22.12
C LEU A 175 0.72 -12.47 23.16
N SER A 176 0.34 -11.56 24.07
CA SER A 176 -0.72 -11.79 25.05
C SER A 176 -2.08 -12.04 24.37
N TYR A 177 -2.39 -11.29 23.30
CA TYR A 177 -3.65 -11.49 22.57
C TYR A 177 -3.72 -12.86 21.90
N VAL A 178 -2.58 -13.38 21.42
CA VAL A 178 -2.47 -14.73 20.86
C VAL A 178 -2.63 -15.80 21.94
N GLU A 179 -1.92 -15.64 23.07
CA GLU A 179 -1.94 -16.58 24.18
C GLU A 179 -3.33 -16.73 24.82
N TYR A 180 -4.10 -15.64 24.92
CA TYR A 180 -5.46 -15.65 25.47
C TYR A 180 -6.58 -15.76 24.41
N GLY A 181 -6.25 -15.75 23.12
CA GLY A 181 -7.24 -15.92 22.04
C GLY A 181 -8.16 -14.72 21.85
N ARG A 182 -7.70 -13.52 22.21
CA ARG A 182 -8.48 -12.29 22.15
C ARG A 182 -8.47 -11.72 20.72
N THR A 183 -9.19 -12.37 19.82
CA THR A 183 -9.22 -12.02 18.39
C THR A 183 -9.77 -10.61 18.13
N ASN A 184 -10.72 -10.13 18.93
CA ASN A 184 -11.27 -8.79 18.81
C ASN A 184 -10.25 -7.71 19.22
N ASP A 185 -9.47 -7.95 20.27
CA ASP A 185 -8.43 -7.02 20.72
C ASP A 185 -7.26 -7.00 19.73
N MET A 186 -6.92 -8.16 19.15
CA MET A 186 -5.95 -8.26 18.07
C MET A 186 -6.37 -7.45 16.82
N LYS A 187 -7.66 -7.50 16.44
CA LYS A 187 -8.18 -6.65 15.35
C LYS A 187 -8.03 -5.17 15.66
N ARG A 188 -8.37 -4.74 16.88
CA ARG A 188 -8.19 -3.35 17.33
C ARG A 188 -6.73 -2.94 17.39
N PHE A 189 -5.83 -3.85 17.78
CA PHE A 189 -4.39 -3.63 17.79
C PHE A 189 -3.86 -3.31 16.39
N PHE A 190 -4.30 -4.05 15.35
CA PHE A 190 -3.92 -3.78 13.96
C PHE A 190 -4.53 -2.48 13.38
N GLN A 191 -5.61 -1.96 13.96
CA GLN A 191 -6.21 -0.69 13.56
C GLN A 191 -5.46 0.54 14.12
N ARG A 192 -4.58 0.36 15.11
CA ARG A 192 -3.79 1.47 15.68
C ARG A 192 -2.65 1.85 14.72
N PRO A 193 -2.31 3.15 14.60
CA PRO A 193 -1.12 3.55 13.87
C PRO A 193 0.13 2.91 14.48
N VAL A 194 0.96 2.28 13.65
CA VAL A 194 2.16 1.57 14.08
C VAL A 194 3.08 2.52 14.84
N SER A 195 3.21 2.29 16.14
CA SER A 195 3.94 3.16 17.07
C SER A 195 5.18 2.46 17.60
N GLY A 196 6.19 2.29 16.74
CA GLY A 196 7.45 1.64 17.12
C GLY A 196 8.25 1.22 15.90
N ARG A 197 9.57 1.05 16.06
CA ARG A 197 10.45 0.53 15.00
C ARG A 197 11.12 -0.76 15.47
N PRO A 198 11.09 -1.83 14.66
CA PRO A 198 11.86 -3.04 14.96
C PRO A 198 13.35 -2.71 14.93
N GLY A 199 14.11 -3.26 15.90
CA GLY A 199 15.56 -3.07 15.95
C GLY A 199 16.25 -3.61 14.70
N LYS A 200 17.35 -2.98 14.26
CA LYS A 200 18.07 -3.37 13.04
C LYS A 200 18.76 -4.74 13.24
N MET A 201 18.27 -5.75 12.52
CA MET A 201 18.74 -7.15 12.48
C MET A 201 19.54 -7.46 11.19
N ALA A 202 19.38 -6.65 10.15
CA ALA A 202 20.08 -6.81 8.87
C ALA A 202 20.40 -5.42 8.25
N PRO A 203 21.46 -5.34 7.42
CA PRO A 203 21.74 -4.12 6.66
C PRO A 203 20.67 -3.86 5.59
N ASP A 204 20.17 -4.92 4.94
CA ASP A 204 19.20 -4.81 3.86
C ASP A 204 17.76 -4.76 4.38
N ALA A 205 16.96 -3.79 3.92
CA ALA A 205 15.57 -3.61 4.38
C ALA A 205 14.66 -4.81 4.12
N ILE A 206 14.91 -5.57 3.05
CA ILE A 206 14.15 -6.79 2.73
C ILE A 206 14.58 -7.93 3.65
N ARG A 207 15.88 -8.13 3.90
CA ARG A 207 16.34 -9.13 4.87
C ARG A 207 15.85 -8.80 6.27
N GLN A 208 15.85 -7.52 6.63
CA GLN A 208 15.27 -7.03 7.87
C GLN A 208 13.80 -7.45 7.99
N LYS A 209 12.98 -7.20 6.95
CA LYS A 209 11.56 -7.60 6.93
C LYS A 209 11.37 -9.12 6.94
N LYS A 210 12.14 -9.87 6.14
CA LYS A 210 12.09 -11.34 6.11
C LYS A 210 12.45 -11.93 7.48
N ASN A 211 13.54 -11.47 8.08
CA ASN A 211 13.96 -11.89 9.41
C ASN A 211 12.91 -11.53 10.46
N LEU A 212 12.32 -10.33 10.37
CA LEU A 212 11.24 -9.91 11.25
C LEU A 212 10.03 -10.85 11.15
N ILE A 213 9.58 -11.19 9.94
CA ILE A 213 8.47 -12.13 9.73
C ILE A 213 8.79 -13.49 10.36
N VAL A 214 10.00 -14.02 10.15
CA VAL A 214 10.41 -15.31 10.73
C VAL A 214 10.44 -15.26 12.26
N CYS A 215 11.00 -14.20 12.84
CA CYS A 215 11.03 -14.00 14.28
C CYS A 215 9.60 -13.89 14.86
N THR A 216 8.77 -13.04 14.27
CA THR A 216 7.37 -12.85 14.70
C THR A 216 6.58 -14.16 14.58
N ALA A 217 6.69 -14.89 13.47
CA ALA A 217 6.03 -16.19 13.31
C ALA A 217 6.46 -17.19 14.39
N THR A 218 7.75 -17.21 14.72
CA THR A 218 8.30 -18.07 15.79
C THR A 218 7.70 -17.70 17.16
N LEU A 219 7.69 -16.41 17.51
CA LEU A 219 7.15 -15.93 18.78
C LEU A 219 5.64 -16.17 18.90
N VAL A 220 4.88 -15.86 17.86
CA VAL A 220 3.43 -16.09 17.79
C VAL A 220 3.11 -17.57 17.89
N THR A 221 3.87 -18.44 17.22
CA THR A 221 3.67 -19.90 17.34
C THR A 221 3.91 -20.38 18.76
N ARG A 222 4.95 -19.88 19.44
CA ARG A 222 5.20 -20.20 20.85
C ARG A 222 4.10 -19.69 21.78
N ALA A 223 3.60 -18.47 21.55
CA ALA A 223 2.47 -17.93 22.30
C ALA A 223 1.18 -18.74 22.08
N ALA A 224 0.93 -19.18 20.85
CA ALA A 224 -0.21 -20.05 20.53
C ALA A 224 -0.10 -21.42 21.22
N ILE A 225 1.09 -22.02 21.26
CA ILE A 225 1.33 -23.29 21.98
C ILE A 225 1.08 -23.09 23.48
N ARG A 226 1.53 -21.96 24.08
CA ARG A 226 1.21 -21.62 25.47
C ARG A 226 -0.30 -21.45 25.70
N GLY A 227 -0.99 -20.84 24.74
CA GLY A 227 -2.45 -20.69 24.71
C GLY A 227 -3.24 -22.00 24.47
N GLY A 228 -2.56 -23.13 24.26
CA GLY A 228 -3.19 -24.46 24.15
C GLY A 228 -3.26 -25.04 22.73
N LEU A 229 -2.53 -24.49 21.76
CA LEU A 229 -2.35 -25.09 20.43
C LEU A 229 -1.48 -26.37 20.54
N ASP A 230 -1.89 -27.45 19.88
CA ASP A 230 -1.13 -28.71 19.84
C ASP A 230 0.20 -28.50 19.06
N PRO A 231 1.37 -28.77 19.67
CA PRO A 231 2.67 -28.64 19.01
C PRO A 231 2.85 -29.47 17.74
N LYS A 232 1.99 -30.48 17.51
CA LYS A 232 2.07 -31.38 16.36
C LYS A 232 1.32 -30.86 15.12
N LEU A 233 0.56 -29.77 15.23
CA LEU A 233 -0.10 -29.16 14.08
C LEU A 233 0.91 -28.38 13.21
N PRO A 234 0.89 -28.53 11.87
CA PRO A 234 1.81 -27.81 11.00
C PRO A 234 1.54 -26.29 11.05
N SER A 235 2.59 -25.48 11.00
CA SER A 235 2.53 -24.01 11.07
C SER A 235 1.73 -23.34 9.93
N THR A 236 1.40 -24.08 8.87
CA THR A 236 0.50 -23.67 7.78
C THR A 236 -0.98 -23.78 8.15
N SER A 237 -1.32 -24.41 9.27
CA SER A 237 -2.70 -24.67 9.72
C SER A 237 -3.13 -23.84 10.93
N VAL A 238 -2.53 -22.65 11.11
CA VAL A 238 -2.97 -21.65 12.12
C VAL A 238 -4.26 -20.97 11.66
N THR A 239 -5.29 -21.78 11.36
CA THR A 239 -6.67 -21.33 11.32
C THR A 239 -7.22 -21.52 12.73
N CYS A 240 -7.85 -20.47 13.24
CA CYS A 240 -8.40 -20.38 14.60
C CYS A 240 -9.18 -21.64 15.01
N THR A 241 -8.49 -22.60 15.63
CA THR A 241 -9.08 -23.76 16.29
C THR A 241 -8.98 -23.54 17.80
N TYR A 242 -9.57 -22.43 18.25
CA TYR A 242 -9.73 -22.15 19.67
C TYR A 242 -10.80 -23.11 20.23
N LYS A 243 -10.35 -24.20 20.83
CA LYS A 243 -11.21 -25.07 21.66
C LYS A 243 -11.49 -24.30 22.96
N LYS A 244 -12.66 -23.66 23.05
CA LYS A 244 -13.17 -23.03 24.29
C LYS A 244 -12.93 -23.97 25.48
N ARG A 245 -12.00 -23.62 26.37
CA ARG A 245 -11.99 -24.14 27.73
C ARG A 245 -12.93 -23.26 28.53
N ASN A 246 -14.07 -23.84 28.94
CA ASN A 246 -14.95 -23.25 29.93
C ASN A 246 -14.20 -23.20 31.26
N PHE A 247 -14.07 -22.00 31.82
CA PHE A 247 -14.03 -21.76 33.26
C PHE A 247 -15.06 -20.67 33.56
#